data_AF-A0A929K3P1-F1
#
_entry.id   AF-A0A929K3P1-F1
#
_cell.length_a   1.000
_cell.length_b   1.000
_cell.length_c   1.000
_cell.angle_alpha   90.00
_cell.angle_beta   90.00
_cell.angle_gamma   90.00
#
_symmetry.space_group_name_H-M   'P 1'
#
loop_
_entity.id
_entity.type
_entity.pdbx_description
1 polymer ?
#
loop_
_entity_poly.entity_id
_entity_poly.type
_entity_poly.pdbx_seq_one_letter_code
_entity_poly.pdbx_strand_id
1 'polypeptide(L)'
;MAETVFLTNDPLTRKKWARELFSLILPATEINSLVGKGPDSIIQMRTELGKGEGDKLTFGIRLPLTGEGIVGSDTVEGNEEKLIFKDFDATIEELNHAVSTGGRMNQQRIPYNLMQEGKDGLQYWWGEKLSDMAFAHLGGDTTYKVAGVTFAQDPVDPDDQHWLKVNDVAEASMTSADLIDLTFLDRMKQQAEVPDLSKNCYKVRPLVINAKKYYRVILHNYVFDRLRQNTNIGQWGDLQRAANKLTLPDVEIEYNGLLVGKSERISQMVEDDTDARAGVFRNLLLGCQAAVMAWGGAGESKSTTMAFIPYETDAKRFVNIRGGGIFGMKTVRFNSRDFGRIVGSSWGAPIT
;
A
#
# COMPACT_ATOMS: atom_id res chain seq x y z
N MET A 1 -33.32 -10.83 37.71
CA MET A 1 -32.42 -9.85 37.03
C MET A 1 -32.57 -10.08 35.54
N ALA A 2 -33.01 -9.06 34.80
CA ALA A 2 -33.10 -9.15 33.34
C ALA A 2 -31.70 -8.94 32.77
N GLU A 3 -31.01 -10.02 32.40
CA GLU A 3 -29.78 -9.91 31.63
C GLU A 3 -30.12 -9.50 30.19
N THR A 4 -29.48 -8.44 29.73
CA THR A 4 -29.53 -8.03 28.33
C THR A 4 -28.74 -9.03 27.50
N VAL A 5 -29.42 -10.06 27.00
CA VAL A 5 -28.84 -11.05 26.09
C VAL A 5 -28.94 -10.51 24.66
N PHE A 6 -27.81 -10.13 24.08
CA PHE A 6 -27.74 -9.78 22.67
C PHE A 6 -27.86 -11.06 21.82
N LEU A 7 -28.96 -11.20 21.09
CA LEU A 7 -29.11 -12.29 20.12
C LEU A 7 -28.20 -12.03 18.91
N THR A 8 -27.56 -13.08 18.42
CA THR A 8 -26.58 -13.06 17.31
C THR A 8 -27.13 -12.43 16.01
N ASN A 9 -28.46 -12.34 15.86
CA ASN A 9 -29.15 -11.73 14.71
C ASN A 9 -29.66 -10.29 14.94
N ASP A 10 -29.40 -9.69 16.10
CA ASP A 10 -29.82 -8.32 16.42
C ASP A 10 -29.18 -7.30 15.44
N PRO A 11 -29.95 -6.36 14.85
CA PRO A 11 -29.42 -5.26 14.04
C PRO A 11 -28.24 -4.50 14.69
N LEU A 12 -28.19 -4.41 16.01
CA LEU A 12 -27.09 -3.78 16.75
C LEU A 12 -25.82 -4.62 16.74
N THR A 13 -25.93 -5.95 16.86
CA THR A 13 -24.80 -6.90 16.77
C THR A 13 -24.18 -6.87 15.38
N ARG A 14 -25.02 -6.80 14.32
CA ARG A 14 -24.56 -6.64 12.93
C ARG A 14 -23.80 -5.32 12.72
N LYS A 15 -24.27 -4.22 13.32
CA LYS A 15 -23.59 -2.91 13.26
C LYS A 15 -22.26 -2.90 14.03
N LYS A 16 -22.20 -3.54 15.20
CA LYS A 16 -20.97 -3.67 15.99
C LYS A 16 -19.93 -4.51 15.24
N TRP A 17 -20.33 -5.63 14.66
CA TRP A 17 -19.44 -6.50 13.91
C TRP A 17 -18.85 -5.86 12.66
N ALA A 18 -19.62 -5.05 11.91
CA ALA A 18 -19.08 -4.33 10.77
C ALA A 18 -18.05 -3.25 11.19
N ARG A 19 -18.28 -2.56 12.31
CA ARG A 19 -17.37 -1.51 12.80
C ARG A 19 -16.08 -2.06 13.43
N GLU A 20 -16.16 -3.13 14.21
CA GLU A 20 -14.98 -3.75 14.85
C GLU A 20 -14.05 -4.42 13.83
N LEU A 21 -14.57 -4.80 12.67
CA LEU A 21 -13.79 -5.56 11.69
C LEU A 21 -12.85 -4.70 10.85
N PHE A 22 -13.27 -3.52 10.42
CA PHE A 22 -12.37 -2.63 9.66
C PHE A 22 -11.16 -2.22 10.49
N SER A 23 -11.35 -1.99 11.79
CA SER A 23 -10.27 -1.77 12.74
C SER A 23 -9.39 -3.00 12.99
N LEU A 24 -9.80 -4.19 12.54
CA LEU A 24 -9.05 -5.44 12.71
C LEU A 24 -8.39 -5.92 11.40
N ILE A 25 -9.01 -5.65 10.25
CA ILE A 25 -8.45 -5.96 8.93
C ILE A 25 -7.26 -5.05 8.64
N LEU A 26 -7.37 -3.73 8.88
CA LEU A 26 -6.27 -2.81 8.56
C LEU A 26 -4.98 -3.20 9.30
N PRO A 27 -4.97 -3.48 10.62
CA PRO A 27 -3.78 -3.96 11.31
C PRO A 27 -3.23 -5.32 10.84
N ALA A 28 -4.08 -6.17 10.26
CA ALA A 28 -3.67 -7.45 9.71
C ALA A 28 -3.05 -7.33 8.30
N THR A 29 -3.13 -6.15 7.66
CA THR A 29 -2.47 -5.91 6.37
C THR A 29 -1.02 -5.50 6.53
N GLU A 30 -0.18 -6.00 5.64
CA GLU A 30 1.25 -5.64 5.56
C GLU A 30 1.48 -4.15 5.28
N ILE A 31 0.49 -3.50 4.67
CA ILE A 31 0.50 -2.08 4.34
C ILE A 31 0.05 -1.19 5.50
N ASN A 32 -0.39 -1.77 6.63
CA ASN A 32 -0.79 -0.99 7.80
C ASN A 32 0.30 -0.04 8.27
N SER A 33 1.57 -0.49 8.26
CA SER A 33 2.72 0.33 8.67
C SER A 33 2.99 1.50 7.71
N LEU A 34 2.47 1.45 6.49
CA LEU A 34 2.63 2.47 5.45
C LEU A 34 1.47 3.47 5.40
N VAL A 35 0.31 3.08 5.93
CA VAL A 35 -0.94 3.82 5.83
C VAL A 35 -1.16 4.74 7.03
N GLY A 36 -1.53 5.97 6.77
CA GLY A 36 -2.01 6.86 7.81
C GLY A 36 -2.87 8.00 7.26
N LYS A 37 -3.54 8.71 8.17
CA LYS A 37 -4.47 9.79 7.80
C LYS A 37 -3.78 11.12 7.52
N GLY A 38 -2.52 11.26 7.97
CA GLY A 38 -1.74 12.48 7.89
C GLY A 38 -1.01 12.65 6.56
N PRO A 39 -0.54 13.86 6.26
CA PRO A 39 0.30 14.14 5.08
C PRO A 39 1.73 13.58 5.21
N ASP A 40 2.15 13.16 6.40
CA ASP A 40 3.47 12.55 6.65
C ASP A 40 3.47 11.03 6.45
N SER A 41 2.31 10.44 6.16
CA SER A 41 2.17 9.01 5.87
C SER A 41 2.59 8.69 4.44
N ILE A 42 3.12 7.49 4.20
CA ILE A 42 3.50 7.04 2.85
C ILE A 42 2.26 6.93 1.97
N ILE A 43 1.23 6.24 2.48
CA ILE A 43 -0.08 6.17 1.86
C ILE A 43 -1.04 7.03 2.69
N GLN A 44 -1.52 8.12 2.10
CA GLN A 44 -2.47 8.99 2.76
C GLN A 44 -3.89 8.43 2.60
N MET A 45 -4.47 7.98 3.70
CA MET A 45 -5.84 7.48 3.73
C MET A 45 -6.84 8.60 4.03
N ARG A 46 -7.92 8.65 3.25
CA ARG A 46 -9.15 9.37 3.62
C ARG A 46 -10.34 8.42 3.68
N THR A 47 -11.12 8.58 4.75
CA THR A 47 -12.34 7.80 5.02
C THR A 47 -13.61 8.63 4.93
N GLU A 48 -13.49 9.95 4.72
CA GLU A 48 -14.61 10.87 4.64
C GLU A 48 -14.89 11.20 3.17
N LEU A 49 -15.96 10.63 2.63
CA LEU A 49 -16.55 11.12 1.39
C LEU A 49 -17.25 12.45 1.71
N GLY A 50 -16.91 13.50 0.95
CA GLY A 50 -17.61 14.77 1.03
C GLY A 50 -19.12 14.58 0.86
N LYS A 51 -19.93 15.34 1.59
CA LYS A 51 -21.39 15.33 1.40
C LYS A 51 -21.70 15.92 0.02
N GLY A 52 -22.15 15.08 -0.91
CA GLY A 52 -22.53 15.49 -2.27
C GLY A 52 -21.87 14.56 -3.28
N GLU A 53 -22.69 13.94 -4.11
CA GLU A 53 -22.39 12.81 -4.99
C GLU A 53 -21.15 12.97 -5.88
N GLY A 54 -20.34 11.91 -5.93
CA GLY A 54 -19.33 11.71 -6.95
C GLY A 54 -18.47 10.48 -6.66
N ASP A 55 -18.20 9.66 -7.67
CA ASP A 55 -17.28 8.50 -7.62
C ASP A 55 -15.80 8.91 -7.46
N LYS A 56 -15.53 10.20 -7.18
CA LYS A 56 -14.19 10.81 -7.15
C LYS A 56 -13.97 11.56 -5.84
N LEU A 57 -12.85 11.26 -5.19
CA LEU A 57 -12.37 11.98 -4.01
C LEU A 57 -11.16 12.84 -4.38
N THR A 58 -11.25 14.14 -4.12
CA THR A 58 -10.17 15.09 -4.35
C THR A 58 -9.30 15.25 -3.10
N PHE A 59 -7.99 15.05 -3.27
CA PHE A 59 -6.96 15.28 -2.28
C PHE A 59 -6.20 16.57 -2.61
N GLY A 60 -6.29 17.56 -1.72
CA GLY A 60 -5.44 18.76 -1.81
C GLY A 60 -4.07 18.47 -1.23
N ILE A 61 -3.06 18.27 -2.10
CA ILE A 61 -1.69 17.98 -1.69
C ILE A 61 -0.85 19.25 -1.84
N ARG A 62 -0.08 19.57 -0.79
CA ARG A 62 0.76 20.77 -0.75
C ARG A 62 2.12 20.50 -1.43
N LEU A 63 2.44 21.32 -2.43
CA LEU A 63 3.75 21.33 -3.07
C LEU A 63 4.82 21.93 -2.13
N PRO A 64 6.10 21.56 -2.27
CA PRO A 64 7.17 22.17 -1.51
C PRO A 64 7.28 23.68 -1.80
N LEU A 65 7.64 24.45 -0.77
CA LEU A 65 7.95 25.87 -0.89
C LEU A 65 9.27 26.06 -1.63
N THR A 66 9.35 27.08 -2.47
CA THR A 66 10.48 27.44 -3.33
C THR A 66 11.09 28.80 -3.00
N GLY A 67 10.50 29.58 -2.10
CA GLY A 67 10.99 30.89 -1.71
C GLY A 67 12.28 30.82 -0.90
N GLU A 68 13.25 31.70 -1.22
CA GLU A 68 14.52 31.82 -0.50
C GLU A 68 14.39 32.58 0.83
N GLY A 69 13.19 33.12 1.11
CA GLY A 69 12.93 33.99 2.26
C GLY A 69 13.46 35.40 2.05
N ILE A 70 13.27 36.26 3.05
CA ILE A 70 13.74 37.65 3.03
C ILE A 70 14.76 37.80 4.16
N VAL A 71 15.89 38.44 3.87
CA VAL A 71 16.98 38.64 4.82
C VAL A 71 16.96 40.09 5.32
N GLY A 72 16.99 40.29 6.64
CA GLY A 72 17.14 41.62 7.25
C GLY A 72 15.85 42.21 7.82
N SER A 73 15.72 43.53 7.75
CA SER A 73 14.59 44.32 8.28
C SER A 73 13.50 44.64 7.25
N ASP A 74 13.56 43.99 6.08
CA ASP A 74 12.58 44.19 5.01
C ASP A 74 11.21 43.62 5.41
N THR A 75 10.14 44.26 4.95
CA THR A 75 8.77 43.88 5.30
C THR A 75 8.42 42.51 4.71
N VAL A 76 8.07 41.58 5.60
CA VAL A 76 7.60 40.24 5.26
C VAL A 76 6.19 40.29 4.68
N GLU A 77 5.36 41.21 5.17
CA GLU A 77 4.00 41.45 4.69
C GLU A 77 4.04 41.99 3.25
N GLY A 78 3.52 41.22 2.29
CA GLY A 78 3.53 41.53 0.84
C GLY A 78 4.54 40.73 0.02
N ASN A 79 5.54 40.12 0.66
CA ASN A 79 6.55 39.24 0.04
C ASN A 79 6.37 37.78 0.50
N GLU A 80 5.18 37.44 0.98
CA GLU A 80 4.83 36.10 1.45
C GLU A 80 4.74 35.12 0.28
N GLU A 81 5.30 33.93 0.46
CA GLU A 81 5.15 32.86 -0.51
C GLU A 81 3.74 32.25 -0.43
N LYS A 82 3.04 32.21 -1.56
CA LYS A 82 1.71 31.59 -1.64
C LYS A 82 1.82 30.07 -1.51
N LEU A 83 1.07 29.48 -0.59
CA LEU A 83 0.88 28.03 -0.53
C LEU A 83 0.19 27.53 -1.81
N ILE A 84 0.87 26.66 -2.57
CA ILE A 84 0.30 26.01 -3.75
C ILE A 84 -0.21 24.62 -3.35
N PHE A 85 -1.54 24.47 -3.35
CA PHE A 85 -2.21 23.18 -3.26
C PHE A 85 -2.53 22.69 -4.66
N LYS A 86 -2.24 21.42 -4.91
CA LYS A 86 -2.65 20.74 -6.14
C LYS A 86 -3.67 19.67 -5.82
N ASP A 87 -4.79 19.77 -6.50
CA ASP A 87 -5.89 18.83 -6.39
C ASP A 87 -5.55 17.53 -7.12
N PHE A 88 -5.80 16.42 -6.45
CA PHE A 88 -5.55 15.08 -6.96
C PHE A 88 -6.76 14.19 -6.76
N ASP A 89 -7.38 13.76 -7.86
CA ASP A 89 -8.59 12.96 -7.81
C ASP A 89 -8.27 11.47 -7.85
N ALA A 90 -8.83 10.70 -6.90
CA ALA A 90 -8.88 9.24 -6.92
C ALA A 90 -10.33 8.78 -7.03
N THR A 91 -10.63 7.79 -7.88
CA THR A 91 -11.96 7.18 -7.92
C THR A 91 -12.04 6.03 -6.92
N ILE A 92 -13.27 5.66 -6.56
CA ILE A 92 -13.59 4.54 -5.70
C ILE A 92 -14.58 3.62 -6.40
N GLU A 93 -14.48 2.32 -6.14
CA GLU A 93 -15.40 1.32 -6.68
C GLU A 93 -15.79 0.31 -5.61
N GLU A 94 -16.91 -0.38 -5.80
CA GLU A 94 -17.42 -1.39 -4.87
C GLU A 94 -16.87 -2.78 -5.22
N LEU A 95 -16.24 -3.44 -4.24
CA LEU A 95 -15.88 -4.86 -4.34
C LEU A 95 -16.67 -5.68 -3.33
N ASN A 96 -17.15 -6.83 -3.78
CA ASN A 96 -17.94 -7.74 -2.96
C ASN A 96 -17.41 -9.17 -3.08
N HIS A 97 -17.26 -9.84 -1.93
CA HIS A 97 -17.00 -11.26 -1.86
C HIS A 97 -17.89 -11.94 -0.83
N ALA A 98 -18.37 -13.15 -1.12
CA ALA A 98 -19.29 -13.86 -0.24
C ALA A 98 -18.87 -15.33 -0.04
N VAL A 99 -18.98 -15.81 1.19
CA VAL A 99 -18.70 -17.19 1.59
C VAL A 99 -19.98 -17.83 2.10
N SER A 100 -20.29 -19.04 1.60
CA SER A 100 -21.41 -19.83 2.10
C SER A 100 -20.99 -20.68 3.28
N THR A 101 -21.71 -20.59 4.40
CA THR A 101 -21.43 -21.42 5.59
C THR A 101 -22.12 -22.79 5.54
N GLY A 102 -22.69 -23.16 4.38
CA GLY A 102 -23.41 -24.40 4.18
C GLY A 102 -24.81 -24.42 4.79
N GLY A 103 -25.46 -25.59 4.72
CA GLY A 103 -26.83 -25.75 5.20
C GLY A 103 -26.90 -25.95 6.71
N ARG A 104 -28.07 -25.70 7.33
CA ARG A 104 -28.32 -25.90 8.77
C ARG A 104 -27.91 -27.29 9.29
N MET A 105 -28.00 -28.32 8.46
CA MET A 105 -27.59 -29.68 8.83
C MET A 105 -26.07 -29.83 8.95
N ASN A 106 -25.29 -29.07 8.18
CA ASN A 106 -23.83 -29.08 8.28
C ASN A 106 -23.35 -28.30 9.51
N GLN A 107 -24.03 -27.21 9.88
CA GLN A 107 -23.77 -26.49 11.13
C GLN A 107 -24.04 -27.33 12.38
N GLN A 108 -24.97 -28.29 12.33
CA GLN A 108 -25.22 -29.21 13.45
C GLN A 108 -24.28 -30.42 13.47
N ARG A 109 -23.78 -30.85 12.30
CA ARG A 109 -22.84 -31.99 12.20
C ARG A 109 -21.42 -31.64 12.62
N ILE A 110 -21.06 -30.36 12.53
CA ILE A 110 -19.71 -29.88 12.73
C ILE A 110 -19.64 -29.14 14.08
N PRO A 111 -18.69 -29.49 14.98
CA PRO A 111 -18.63 -28.92 16.32
C PRO A 111 -18.07 -27.48 16.41
N TYR A 112 -17.56 -26.91 15.31
CA TYR A 112 -17.05 -25.54 15.26
C TYR A 112 -18.01 -24.56 14.57
N ASN A 113 -17.95 -23.29 14.96
CA ASN A 113 -18.83 -22.24 14.47
C ASN A 113 -18.45 -21.79 13.05
N LEU A 114 -19.09 -22.39 12.03
CA LEU A 114 -18.86 -22.11 10.61
C LEU A 114 -19.06 -20.62 10.23
N MET A 115 -19.83 -19.86 11.01
CA MET A 115 -20.02 -18.43 10.77
C MET A 115 -18.83 -17.60 11.24
N GLN A 116 -18.16 -18.03 12.30
CA GLN A 116 -16.92 -17.40 12.75
C GLN A 116 -15.77 -17.74 11.78
N GLU A 117 -15.67 -19.00 11.37
CA GLU A 117 -14.69 -19.45 10.38
C GLU A 117 -14.84 -18.73 9.04
N GLY A 118 -16.08 -18.59 8.54
CA GLY A 118 -16.35 -17.86 7.30
C GLY A 118 -16.00 -16.38 7.40
N LYS A 119 -16.15 -15.77 8.59
CA LYS A 119 -15.76 -14.39 8.86
C LYS A 119 -14.25 -14.23 8.91
N ASP A 120 -13.54 -15.18 9.52
CA ASP A 120 -12.08 -15.13 9.63
C ASP A 120 -11.43 -15.36 8.26
N GLY A 121 -11.92 -16.34 7.48
CA GLY A 121 -11.48 -16.54 6.10
C GLY A 121 -11.71 -15.31 5.21
N LEU A 122 -12.85 -14.64 5.35
CA LEU A 122 -13.11 -13.39 4.62
C LEU A 122 -12.19 -12.23 5.06
N GLN A 123 -11.80 -12.15 6.33
CA GLN A 123 -10.86 -11.13 6.80
C GLN A 123 -9.48 -11.32 6.17
N TYR A 124 -8.98 -12.56 6.13
CA TYR A 124 -7.70 -12.87 5.47
C TYR A 124 -7.74 -12.52 3.99
N TRP A 125 -8.80 -12.93 3.28
CA TRP A 125 -8.98 -12.62 1.86
C TRP A 125 -8.96 -11.10 1.59
N TRP A 126 -9.64 -10.33 2.41
CA TRP A 126 -9.66 -8.87 2.28
C TRP A 126 -8.29 -8.25 2.58
N GLY A 127 -7.59 -8.76 3.59
CA GLY A 127 -6.24 -8.29 3.92
C GLY A 127 -5.23 -8.55 2.80
N GLU A 128 -5.30 -9.74 2.19
CA GLU A 128 -4.51 -10.10 1.01
C GLU A 128 -4.85 -9.19 -0.17
N LYS A 129 -6.13 -9.03 -0.51
CA LYS A 129 -6.54 -8.23 -1.68
C LYS A 129 -6.19 -6.76 -1.58
N LEU A 130 -6.34 -6.16 -0.39
CA LEU A 130 -5.87 -4.79 -0.17
C LEU A 130 -4.37 -4.68 -0.34
N SER A 131 -3.64 -5.72 0.08
CA SER A 131 -2.19 -5.72 -0.01
C SER A 131 -1.69 -5.84 -1.45
N ASP A 132 -2.24 -6.80 -2.20
CA ASP A 132 -1.97 -7.00 -3.62
C ASP A 132 -2.27 -5.72 -4.42
N MET A 133 -3.43 -5.10 -4.18
CA MET A 133 -3.83 -3.86 -4.86
C MET A 133 -2.83 -2.74 -4.56
N ALA A 134 -2.42 -2.58 -3.29
CA ALA A 134 -1.52 -1.49 -2.95
C ALA A 134 -0.15 -1.63 -3.62
N PHE A 135 0.42 -2.84 -3.61
CA PHE A 135 1.70 -3.10 -4.26
C PHE A 135 1.62 -2.98 -5.78
N ALA A 136 0.53 -3.45 -6.40
CA ALA A 136 0.31 -3.29 -7.85
C ALA A 136 0.29 -1.80 -8.25
N HIS A 137 -0.46 -0.95 -7.55
CA HIS A 137 -0.46 0.48 -7.82
C HIS A 137 0.90 1.12 -7.53
N LEU A 138 1.54 0.81 -6.40
CA LEU A 138 2.84 1.39 -6.03
C LEU A 138 3.96 0.99 -7.00
N GLY A 139 3.96 -0.25 -7.49
CA GLY A 139 4.86 -0.76 -8.54
C GLY A 139 4.47 -0.35 -9.96
N GLY A 140 3.25 0.14 -10.16
CA GLY A 140 2.74 0.53 -11.47
C GLY A 140 2.48 -0.67 -12.38
N ASP A 141 1.99 -1.77 -11.83
CA ASP A 141 1.62 -2.97 -12.59
C ASP A 141 0.33 -2.75 -13.39
N THR A 142 0.47 -2.39 -14.66
CA THR A 142 -0.66 -2.14 -15.56
C THR A 142 -1.48 -3.40 -15.89
N THR A 143 -0.96 -4.59 -15.56
CA THR A 143 -1.64 -5.88 -15.80
C THR A 143 -2.60 -6.25 -14.68
N TYR A 144 -2.51 -5.60 -13.52
CA TYR A 144 -3.35 -5.91 -12.37
C TYR A 144 -4.83 -5.66 -12.68
N LYS A 145 -5.63 -6.73 -12.58
CA LYS A 145 -7.10 -6.70 -12.74
C LYS A 145 -7.75 -7.48 -11.61
N VAL A 146 -8.89 -7.00 -11.12
CA VAL A 146 -9.73 -7.73 -10.18
C VAL A 146 -10.84 -8.41 -10.99
N ALA A 147 -10.87 -9.75 -10.97
CA ALA A 147 -11.82 -10.55 -11.76
C ALA A 147 -11.82 -10.21 -13.27
N GLY A 148 -10.67 -9.80 -13.82
CA GLY A 148 -10.52 -9.43 -15.23
C GLY A 148 -10.98 -8.01 -15.59
N VAL A 149 -11.38 -7.21 -14.60
CA VAL A 149 -11.82 -5.82 -14.79
C VAL A 149 -10.86 -4.87 -14.04
N THR A 150 -10.68 -3.66 -14.58
CA THR A 150 -9.99 -2.57 -13.87
C THR A 150 -10.82 -2.18 -12.65
N PHE A 151 -10.24 -2.27 -11.46
CA PHE A 151 -10.91 -1.91 -10.22
C PHE A 151 -10.56 -0.49 -9.80
N ALA A 152 -11.55 0.40 -9.74
CA ALA A 152 -11.46 1.82 -9.43
C ALA A 152 -10.57 2.64 -10.40
N GLN A 153 -9.27 2.37 -10.47
CA GLN A 153 -8.31 3.00 -11.38
C GLN A 153 -7.27 1.98 -11.86
N ASP A 154 -6.78 2.15 -13.08
CA ASP A 154 -5.61 1.40 -13.52
C ASP A 154 -4.34 1.89 -12.80
N PRO A 155 -3.49 0.97 -12.30
CA PRO A 155 -2.10 1.29 -12.02
C PRO A 155 -1.44 1.89 -13.25
N VAL A 156 -0.52 2.83 -13.03
CA VAL A 156 0.20 3.49 -14.13
C VAL A 156 1.69 3.23 -13.96
N ASP A 157 2.36 2.90 -15.06
CA ASP A 157 3.80 2.68 -15.10
C ASP A 157 4.57 3.89 -14.54
N PRO A 158 5.65 3.68 -13.77
CA PRO A 158 6.51 4.73 -13.23
C PRO A 158 7.03 5.69 -14.30
N ASP A 159 7.28 6.95 -13.94
CA ASP A 159 7.86 7.90 -14.91
C ASP A 159 9.36 7.65 -15.17
N ASP A 160 9.89 8.20 -16.27
CA ASP A 160 11.29 8.00 -16.69
C ASP A 160 12.37 8.49 -15.70
N GLN A 161 12.01 9.28 -14.69
CA GLN A 161 12.94 9.78 -13.66
C GLN A 161 12.80 9.04 -12.33
N HIS A 162 11.65 8.41 -12.09
CA HIS A 162 11.36 7.62 -10.90
C HIS A 162 11.40 6.12 -11.20
N TRP A 163 11.78 5.73 -12.42
CA TRP A 163 12.07 4.36 -12.82
C TRP A 163 13.57 4.13 -12.99
N LEU A 164 14.17 3.44 -12.02
CA LEU A 164 15.56 2.99 -12.13
C LEU A 164 15.59 1.51 -12.52
N LYS A 165 16.46 1.16 -13.44
CA LYS A 165 16.67 -0.23 -13.88
C LYS A 165 18.10 -0.62 -13.55
N VAL A 166 18.30 -1.79 -12.97
CA VAL A 166 19.66 -2.27 -12.68
C VAL A 166 20.46 -2.31 -14.00
N ASN A 167 21.70 -1.82 -13.96
CA ASN A 167 22.59 -1.70 -15.13
C ASN A 167 22.03 -0.89 -16.31
N ASP A 168 20.96 -0.12 -16.10
CA ASP A 168 20.26 0.65 -17.13
C ASP A 168 19.75 -0.20 -18.32
N VAL A 169 19.55 -1.50 -18.08
CA VAL A 169 18.98 -2.46 -19.05
C VAL A 169 17.46 -2.33 -19.05
N ALA A 170 16.84 -2.44 -20.24
CA ALA A 170 15.39 -2.41 -20.36
C ALA A 170 14.76 -3.61 -19.63
N GLU A 171 13.60 -3.42 -18.97
CA GLU A 171 12.94 -4.45 -18.15
C GLU A 171 12.69 -5.77 -18.90
N ALA A 172 12.31 -5.69 -20.18
CA ALA A 172 12.09 -6.85 -21.05
C ALA A 172 13.38 -7.60 -21.48
N SER A 173 14.56 -7.06 -21.18
CA SER A 173 15.85 -7.63 -21.57
C SER A 173 16.77 -7.88 -20.37
N MET A 174 16.26 -7.74 -19.15
CA MET A 174 17.04 -8.02 -17.94
C MET A 174 17.23 -9.52 -17.77
N THR A 175 18.39 -9.91 -17.22
CA THR A 175 18.81 -11.31 -17.11
C THR A 175 19.40 -11.63 -15.73
N SER A 176 19.87 -12.88 -15.54
CA SER A 176 20.66 -13.39 -14.38
C SER A 176 21.81 -12.52 -13.89
N ALA A 177 22.29 -11.57 -14.70
CA ALA A 177 23.33 -10.63 -14.33
C ALA A 177 22.80 -9.36 -13.61
N ASP A 178 21.53 -9.00 -13.75
CA ASP A 178 20.98 -7.71 -13.32
C ASP A 178 20.42 -7.75 -11.89
N LEU A 179 21.32 -8.04 -10.95
CA LEU A 179 21.01 -8.21 -9.53
C LEU A 179 21.07 -6.89 -8.75
N ILE A 180 20.28 -6.76 -7.68
CA ILE A 180 20.32 -5.59 -6.81
C ILE A 180 21.54 -5.66 -5.88
N ASP A 181 22.26 -4.54 -5.78
CA ASP A 181 23.39 -4.35 -4.87
C ASP A 181 23.17 -3.13 -3.96
N LEU A 182 23.96 -3.01 -2.89
CA LEU A 182 23.91 -1.84 -1.99
C LEU A 182 24.17 -0.52 -2.74
N THR A 183 24.99 -0.55 -3.78
CA THR A 183 25.26 0.59 -4.66
C THR A 183 24.02 1.04 -5.45
N PHE A 184 23.17 0.10 -5.85
CA PHE A 184 21.90 0.42 -6.51
C PHE A 184 20.93 1.08 -5.53
N LEU A 185 20.89 0.63 -4.26
CA LEU A 185 20.11 1.29 -3.21
C LEU A 185 20.60 2.73 -2.97
N ASP A 186 21.91 2.97 -2.99
CA ASP A 186 22.46 4.33 -2.90
C ASP A 186 22.05 5.18 -4.11
N ARG A 187 22.03 4.62 -5.32
CA ARG A 187 21.54 5.32 -6.52
C ARG A 187 20.06 5.69 -6.42
N MET A 188 19.22 4.79 -5.91
CA MET A 188 17.81 5.09 -5.65
C MET A 188 17.65 6.22 -4.62
N LYS A 189 18.47 6.21 -3.56
CA LYS A 189 18.48 7.27 -2.55
C LYS A 189 18.91 8.62 -3.14
N GLN A 190 19.97 8.65 -3.94
CA GLN A 190 20.45 9.88 -4.59
C GLN A 190 19.37 10.52 -5.46
N GLN A 191 18.65 9.71 -6.23
CA GLN A 191 17.51 10.18 -7.03
C GLN A 191 16.37 10.73 -6.15
N ALA A 192 16.11 10.10 -4.99
CA ALA A 192 15.10 10.57 -4.03
C ALA A 192 15.47 11.91 -3.38
N GLU A 193 16.76 12.10 -3.05
CA GLU A 193 17.25 13.27 -2.32
C GLU A 193 17.57 14.46 -3.23
N VAL A 194 18.05 14.19 -4.44
CA VAL A 194 18.52 15.15 -5.43
C VAL A 194 17.89 14.81 -6.78
N PRO A 195 16.56 15.04 -6.96
CA PRO A 195 15.95 14.87 -8.26
C PRO A 195 16.51 15.89 -9.26
N ASP A 196 16.50 15.55 -10.54
CA ASP A 196 16.89 16.47 -11.61
C ASP A 196 15.85 17.60 -11.76
N LEU A 197 16.18 18.79 -11.23
CA LEU A 197 15.30 19.96 -11.26
C LEU A 197 14.96 20.40 -12.70
N SER A 198 15.80 20.07 -13.70
CA SER A 198 15.55 20.43 -15.10
C SER A 198 14.33 19.72 -15.71
N LYS A 199 13.86 18.63 -15.08
CA LYS A 199 12.78 17.78 -15.58
C LYS A 199 11.45 17.95 -14.83
N ASN A 200 11.31 19.03 -14.05
CA ASN A 200 10.14 19.31 -13.21
C ASN A 200 9.79 18.18 -12.22
N CYS A 201 10.82 17.47 -11.73
CA CYS A 201 10.65 16.41 -10.74
C CYS A 201 10.68 16.99 -9.32
N TYR A 202 9.80 16.49 -8.46
CA TYR A 202 9.72 16.94 -7.08
C TYR A 202 10.61 16.08 -6.19
N LYS A 203 11.20 16.69 -5.15
CA LYS A 203 11.96 15.96 -4.14
C LYS A 203 11.03 15.06 -3.34
N VAL A 204 11.38 13.77 -3.26
CA VAL A 204 10.64 12.80 -2.45
C VAL A 204 10.81 13.18 -0.98
N ARG A 205 9.68 13.43 -0.30
CA ARG A 205 9.69 13.78 1.12
C ARG A 205 10.05 12.55 1.96
N PRO A 206 11.13 12.57 2.75
CA PRO A 206 11.47 11.45 3.63
C PRO A 206 10.55 11.40 4.84
N LEU A 207 10.39 10.21 5.41
CA LEU A 207 9.80 10.01 6.73
C LEU A 207 10.75 10.53 7.79
N VAL A 208 10.26 11.33 8.74
CA VAL A 208 11.09 11.83 9.85
C VAL A 208 10.80 11.02 11.11
N ILE A 209 11.79 10.25 11.57
CA ILE A 209 11.70 9.46 12.79
C ILE A 209 12.86 9.87 13.69
N ASN A 210 12.56 10.29 14.92
CA ASN A 210 13.57 10.77 15.88
C ASN A 210 14.51 11.84 15.28
N ALA A 211 13.94 12.80 14.54
CA ALA A 211 14.64 13.88 13.83
C ALA A 211 15.60 13.44 12.69
N LYS A 212 15.65 12.14 12.36
CA LYS A 212 16.39 11.62 11.20
C LYS A 212 15.44 11.34 10.04
N LYS A 213 15.95 11.56 8.82
CA LYS A 213 15.22 11.36 7.56
C LYS A 213 15.45 9.93 7.08
N TYR A 214 14.35 9.22 6.83
CA TYR A 214 14.32 7.85 6.38
C TYR A 214 13.44 7.70 5.13
N TYR A 215 13.78 6.74 4.27
CA TYR A 215 12.92 6.28 3.17
C TYR A 215 12.56 4.82 3.39
N ARG A 216 11.36 4.41 3.01
CA ARG A 216 10.92 3.02 3.13
C ARG A 216 11.22 2.28 1.84
N VAL A 217 12.01 1.22 1.89
CA VAL A 217 12.29 0.37 0.74
C VAL A 217 11.62 -0.98 0.94
N ILE A 218 10.95 -1.50 -0.08
CA ILE A 218 10.32 -2.81 -0.05
C ILE A 218 10.85 -3.59 -1.25
N LEU A 219 11.50 -4.72 -0.96
CA LEU A 219 12.07 -5.62 -1.96
C LEU A 219 11.26 -6.91 -2.04
N HIS A 220 11.31 -7.60 -3.18
CA HIS A 220 10.75 -8.95 -3.26
C HIS A 220 11.61 -9.92 -2.43
N ASN A 221 11.01 -10.98 -1.87
CA ASN A 221 11.74 -11.96 -1.05
C ASN A 221 12.98 -12.52 -1.76
N TYR A 222 12.86 -12.89 -3.05
CA TYR A 222 13.99 -13.42 -3.83
C TYR A 222 15.11 -12.41 -4.03
N VAL A 223 14.75 -11.14 -4.25
CA VAL A 223 15.71 -10.04 -4.41
C VAL A 223 16.41 -9.76 -3.09
N PHE A 224 15.68 -9.79 -1.97
CA PHE A 224 16.21 -9.57 -0.64
C PHE A 224 17.18 -10.68 -0.20
N ASP A 225 16.81 -11.94 -0.41
CA ASP A 225 17.69 -13.07 -0.05
C ASP A 225 18.97 -13.08 -0.88
N ARG A 226 18.90 -12.62 -2.14
CA ARG A 226 20.10 -12.46 -2.98
C ARG A 226 20.99 -11.31 -2.50
N LEU A 227 20.41 -10.18 -2.10
CA LEU A 227 21.15 -9.07 -1.49
C LEU A 227 21.87 -9.54 -0.21
N ARG A 228 21.22 -10.39 0.60
CA ARG A 228 21.83 -10.99 1.78
C ARG A 228 23.05 -11.84 1.42
N GLN A 229 22.99 -12.66 0.37
CA GLN A 229 24.12 -13.49 -0.06
C GLN A 229 25.31 -12.66 -0.57
N ASN A 230 25.07 -11.48 -1.16
CA ASN A 230 26.14 -10.62 -1.69
C ASN A 230 26.82 -9.75 -0.61
N THR A 231 26.29 -9.73 0.62
CA THR A 231 26.87 -8.94 1.71
C THR A 231 27.67 -9.81 2.67
N ASN A 232 28.74 -9.25 3.23
CA ASN A 232 29.53 -9.95 4.25
C ASN A 232 28.71 -10.10 5.54
N ILE A 233 28.80 -11.26 6.20
CA ILE A 233 28.10 -11.61 7.46
C ILE A 233 28.26 -10.51 8.53
N GLY A 234 29.46 -9.94 8.65
CA GLY A 234 29.72 -8.86 9.62
C GLY A 234 28.95 -7.57 9.29
N GLN A 235 28.95 -7.16 8.03
CA GLN A 235 28.22 -5.97 7.57
C GLN A 235 26.71 -6.17 7.71
N TRP A 236 26.20 -7.33 7.32
CA TRP A 236 24.78 -7.66 7.46
C TRP A 236 24.31 -7.62 8.92
N GLY A 237 25.13 -8.13 9.85
CA GLY A 237 24.85 -8.07 11.28
C GLY A 237 24.72 -6.64 11.81
N ASP A 238 25.54 -5.71 11.32
CA ASP A 238 25.45 -4.30 11.71
C ASP A 238 24.23 -3.59 11.13
N LEU A 239 23.82 -3.91 9.89
CA LEU A 239 22.58 -3.39 9.28
C LEU A 239 21.33 -3.86 10.05
N GLN A 240 21.30 -5.12 10.49
CA GLN A 240 20.21 -5.64 11.32
C GLN A 240 20.20 -5.02 12.72
N ARG A 241 21.37 -4.79 13.33
CA ARG A 241 21.46 -4.10 14.63
C ARG A 241 20.97 -2.65 14.54
N ALA A 242 21.24 -1.97 13.43
CA ALA A 242 20.72 -0.62 13.19
C ALA A 242 19.19 -0.62 13.07
N ALA A 243 18.61 -1.57 12.33
CA ALA A 243 17.16 -1.74 12.25
C ALA A 243 16.51 -2.06 13.60
N ASN A 244 17.09 -3.01 14.35
CA ASN A 244 16.57 -3.45 15.65
C ASN A 244 16.52 -2.32 16.70
N LYS A 245 17.40 -1.30 16.59
CA LYS A 245 17.35 -0.11 17.47
C LYS A 245 16.15 0.79 17.19
N LEU A 246 15.61 0.78 15.97
CA LEU A 246 14.46 1.60 15.58
C LEU A 246 13.12 0.97 15.98
N THR A 247 13.09 -0.35 16.19
CA THR A 247 11.90 -1.12 16.62
C THR A 247 10.65 -0.86 15.76
N LEU A 248 10.84 -0.61 14.46
CA LEU A 248 9.74 -0.42 13.52
C LEU A 248 9.23 -1.77 13.00
N PRO A 249 7.91 -1.94 12.84
CA PRO A 249 7.36 -3.14 12.22
C PRO A 249 7.82 -3.24 10.76
N ASP A 250 7.99 -4.47 10.29
CA ASP A 250 8.30 -4.81 8.89
C ASP A 250 9.64 -4.27 8.34
N VAL A 251 10.54 -3.78 9.18
CA VAL A 251 11.91 -3.36 8.78
C VAL A 251 12.91 -4.45 9.16
N GLU A 252 13.57 -5.04 8.18
CA GLU A 252 14.58 -6.09 8.42
C GLU A 252 15.99 -5.54 8.51
N ILE A 253 16.32 -4.54 7.68
CA ILE A 253 17.64 -3.90 7.66
C ILE A 253 17.51 -2.38 7.51
N GLU A 254 18.45 -1.66 8.08
CA GLU A 254 18.62 -0.22 7.88
C GLU A 254 19.96 0.02 7.18
N TYR A 255 19.92 0.69 6.03
CA TYR A 255 21.11 1.02 5.24
C TYR A 255 21.05 2.49 4.81
N ASN A 256 21.96 3.32 5.33
CA ASN A 256 22.10 4.72 4.90
C ASN A 256 20.77 5.50 4.94
N GLY A 257 19.94 5.33 5.97
CA GLY A 257 18.62 5.97 6.06
C GLY A 257 17.52 5.30 5.23
N LEU A 258 17.79 4.15 4.61
CA LEU A 258 16.79 3.30 3.94
C LEU A 258 16.32 2.21 4.92
N LEU A 259 15.02 2.20 5.20
CA LEU A 259 14.35 1.18 5.99
C LEU A 259 13.87 0.08 5.04
N VAL A 260 14.66 -0.97 4.87
CA VAL A 260 14.37 -2.04 3.92
C VAL A 260 13.52 -3.13 4.59
N GLY A 261 12.39 -3.46 3.96
CA GLY A 261 11.57 -4.62 4.27
C GLY A 261 11.44 -5.53 3.05
N LYS A 262 10.82 -6.69 3.26
CA LYS A 262 10.53 -7.65 2.19
C LYS A 262 9.04 -7.91 2.09
N SER A 263 8.57 -8.18 0.89
CA SER A 263 7.20 -8.60 0.61
C SER A 263 7.19 -9.64 -0.50
N GLU A 264 6.30 -10.62 -0.40
CA GLU A 264 6.03 -11.59 -1.48
C GLU A 264 5.07 -11.04 -2.54
N ARG A 265 4.40 -9.90 -2.26
CA ARG A 265 3.35 -9.33 -3.12
C ARG A 265 3.85 -8.31 -4.12
N ILE A 266 5.17 -8.11 -4.21
CA ILE A 266 5.74 -7.27 -5.26
C ILE A 266 5.50 -7.93 -6.61
N SER A 267 4.89 -7.18 -7.52
CA SER A 267 4.57 -7.62 -8.87
C SER A 267 5.83 -8.02 -9.65
N GLN A 268 5.79 -9.23 -10.20
CA GLN A 268 6.69 -9.73 -11.23
C GLN A 268 6.20 -9.23 -12.59
N MET A 269 7.06 -8.56 -13.35
CA MET A 269 6.67 -7.91 -14.61
C MET A 269 7.03 -8.73 -15.84
N VAL A 270 8.14 -9.46 -15.77
CA VAL A 270 8.68 -10.25 -16.87
C VAL A 270 9.06 -11.59 -16.30
N GLU A 271 8.40 -12.66 -16.72
CA GLU A 271 8.79 -14.02 -16.36
C GLU A 271 10.03 -14.45 -17.14
N ASP A 272 10.89 -15.26 -16.52
CA ASP A 272 11.99 -15.92 -17.20
C ASP A 272 11.46 -17.13 -17.98
N ASP A 273 12.05 -17.40 -19.15
CA ASP A 273 11.63 -18.49 -20.03
C ASP A 273 11.87 -19.88 -19.40
N THR A 274 12.75 -19.99 -18.40
CA THR A 274 13.17 -21.27 -17.81
C THR A 274 12.44 -21.59 -16.50
N ASP A 275 12.21 -20.60 -15.65
CA ASP A 275 11.45 -20.74 -14.40
C ASP A 275 10.46 -19.60 -14.23
N ALA A 276 9.16 -19.91 -14.27
CA ALA A 276 8.09 -18.92 -14.12
C ALA A 276 8.12 -18.17 -12.78
N ARG A 277 8.75 -18.72 -11.72
CA ARG A 277 8.89 -18.03 -10.42
C ARG A 277 9.99 -16.97 -10.42
N ALA A 278 10.91 -17.13 -11.35
CA ALA A 278 11.96 -16.19 -11.58
C ALA A 278 11.36 -15.21 -12.61
N GLY A 279 11.10 -13.95 -12.22
CA GLY A 279 11.08 -12.84 -13.17
C GLY A 279 11.65 -11.50 -12.67
N VAL A 280 11.62 -10.49 -13.52
CA VAL A 280 11.98 -9.12 -13.11
C VAL A 280 10.94 -8.57 -12.13
N PHE A 281 11.40 -8.13 -10.96
CA PHE A 281 10.55 -7.57 -9.92
C PHE A 281 10.74 -6.05 -9.82
N ARG A 282 9.65 -5.32 -9.58
CA ARG A 282 9.66 -3.87 -9.37
C ARG A 282 9.73 -3.53 -7.88
N ASN A 283 10.95 -3.34 -7.38
CA ASN A 283 11.18 -2.95 -5.99
C ASN A 283 10.79 -1.49 -5.77
N LEU A 284 10.39 -1.16 -4.54
CA LEU A 284 9.79 0.14 -4.23
C LEU A 284 10.65 0.91 -3.24
N LEU A 285 10.93 2.18 -3.54
CA LEU A 285 11.37 3.17 -2.57
C LEU A 285 10.25 4.21 -2.41
N LEU A 286 9.81 4.38 -1.17
CA LEU A 286 8.63 5.15 -0.82
C LEU A 286 8.99 6.25 0.17
N GLY A 287 8.52 7.46 -0.14
CA GLY A 287 8.47 8.60 0.77
C GLY A 287 7.04 8.93 1.19
N CYS A 288 6.87 10.06 1.89
CA CYS A 288 5.54 10.54 2.27
C CYS A 288 4.70 10.87 1.03
N GLN A 289 3.40 10.56 1.08
CA GLN A 289 2.43 10.81 0.02
C GLN A 289 2.79 10.15 -1.33
N ALA A 290 3.28 8.90 -1.29
CA ALA A 290 3.52 8.07 -2.46
C ALA A 290 2.21 7.66 -3.16
N ALA A 291 1.18 7.37 -2.38
CA ALA A 291 -0.15 7.03 -2.87
C ALA A 291 -1.24 7.63 -1.96
N VAL A 292 -2.45 7.73 -2.50
CA VAL A 292 -3.65 8.04 -1.74
C VAL A 292 -4.59 6.86 -1.78
N MET A 293 -5.15 6.52 -0.63
CA MET A 293 -6.20 5.50 -0.51
C MET A 293 -7.48 6.15 0.00
N ALA A 294 -8.57 5.87 -0.69
CA ALA A 294 -9.89 6.37 -0.34
C ALA A 294 -10.80 5.20 0.05
N TRP A 295 -11.55 5.37 1.13
CA TRP A 295 -12.60 4.46 1.53
C TRP A 295 -13.94 5.16 1.52
N GLY A 296 -14.89 4.55 0.82
CA GLY A 296 -16.30 4.94 0.84
C GLY A 296 -17.06 4.23 1.95
N GLY A 297 -18.05 4.92 2.54
CA GLY A 297 -18.95 4.30 3.51
C GLY A 297 -19.89 3.31 2.81
N ALA A 298 -19.62 2.01 2.93
CA ALA A 298 -20.37 0.94 2.29
C ALA A 298 -21.65 0.52 3.07
N GLY A 299 -22.40 1.48 3.64
CA GLY A 299 -23.65 1.18 4.34
C GLY A 299 -24.52 2.40 4.68
N GLU A 300 -25.76 2.17 5.13
CA GLU A 300 -26.74 3.21 5.55
C GLU A 300 -26.25 4.16 6.65
N SER A 301 -25.11 3.85 7.28
CA SER A 301 -24.43 4.76 8.21
C SER A 301 -23.02 5.03 7.67
N LYS A 302 -22.68 6.31 7.55
CA LYS A 302 -21.43 6.91 7.00
C LYS A 302 -20.12 6.50 7.72
N SER A 303 -20.13 5.44 8.51
CA SER A 303 -19.06 5.05 9.44
C SER A 303 -18.57 3.60 9.24
N THR A 304 -19.17 2.83 8.33
CA THR A 304 -18.72 1.46 8.01
C THR A 304 -18.09 1.45 6.62
N THR A 305 -16.77 1.54 6.59
CA THR A 305 -15.92 1.47 5.38
C THR A 305 -15.90 0.07 4.76
N MET A 306 -16.15 -0.97 5.56
CA MET A 306 -16.44 -2.32 5.11
C MET A 306 -17.63 -2.88 5.90
N ALA A 307 -18.56 -3.53 5.22
CA ALA A 307 -19.73 -4.14 5.83
C ALA A 307 -19.76 -5.63 5.56
N PHE A 308 -19.75 -6.41 6.65
CA PHE A 308 -20.04 -7.84 6.59
C PHE A 308 -21.50 -8.08 6.93
N ILE A 309 -22.26 -8.53 5.94
CA ILE A 309 -23.70 -8.72 6.04
C ILE A 309 -23.98 -10.22 5.92
N PRO A 310 -24.36 -10.90 7.01
CA PRO A 310 -24.91 -12.24 6.90
C PRO A 310 -26.27 -12.17 6.23
N TYR A 311 -26.50 -13.00 5.21
CA TYR A 311 -27.76 -13.09 4.50
C TYR A 311 -28.16 -14.56 4.32
N GLU A 312 -29.46 -14.81 4.40
CA GLU A 312 -30.03 -16.15 4.26
C GLU A 312 -30.49 -16.33 2.80
N THR A 313 -30.05 -17.40 2.14
CA THR A 313 -30.50 -17.77 0.78
C THR A 313 -31.27 -19.08 0.81
N ASP A 314 -32.13 -19.28 -0.18
CA ASP A 314 -32.94 -20.50 -0.35
C ASP A 314 -33.80 -20.82 0.90
N ALA A 315 -34.84 -20.02 1.14
CA ALA A 315 -35.81 -20.23 2.22
C ALA A 315 -35.21 -20.46 3.62
N LYS A 316 -34.11 -19.77 3.96
CA LYS A 316 -33.38 -19.89 5.25
C LYS A 316 -32.63 -21.22 5.45
N ARG A 317 -32.39 -21.95 4.37
CA ARG A 317 -31.65 -23.22 4.41
C ARG A 317 -30.14 -23.01 4.50
N PHE A 318 -29.63 -21.99 3.82
CA PHE A 318 -28.21 -21.62 3.81
C PHE A 318 -28.01 -20.23 4.41
N VAL A 319 -26.99 -20.13 5.28
CA VAL A 319 -26.52 -18.85 5.82
C VAL A 319 -25.23 -18.50 5.10
N ASN A 320 -25.19 -17.35 4.44
CA ASN A 320 -24.01 -16.85 3.74
C ASN A 320 -23.56 -15.54 4.38
N ILE A 321 -22.28 -15.22 4.23
CA ILE A 321 -21.69 -13.96 4.71
C ILE A 321 -21.13 -13.24 3.48
N ARG A 322 -21.58 -12.01 3.25
CA ARG A 322 -20.99 -11.10 2.25
C ARG A 322 -20.10 -10.09 2.95
N GLY A 323 -18.87 -9.91 2.49
CA GLY A 323 -18.01 -8.77 2.81
C GLY A 323 -17.94 -7.82 1.63
N GLY A 324 -18.53 -6.63 1.79
CA GLY A 324 -18.49 -5.57 0.79
C GLY A 324 -17.73 -4.34 1.29
N GLY A 325 -16.97 -3.71 0.40
CA GLY A 325 -16.25 -2.46 0.69
C GLY A 325 -16.22 -1.58 -0.55
N ILE A 326 -16.28 -0.26 -0.34
CA ILE A 326 -16.08 0.73 -1.40
C ILE A 326 -14.71 1.34 -1.16
N PHE A 327 -13.79 1.15 -2.10
CA PHE A 327 -12.43 1.66 -1.95
C PHE A 327 -11.77 1.89 -3.29
N GLY A 328 -10.69 2.66 -3.26
CA GLY A 328 -9.86 2.90 -4.42
C GLY A 328 -8.51 3.44 -3.99
N MET A 329 -7.50 3.18 -4.80
CA MET A 329 -6.16 3.69 -4.57
C MET A 329 -5.59 4.28 -5.85
N LYS A 330 -4.77 5.31 -5.70
CA LYS A 330 -4.09 5.94 -6.83
C LYS A 330 -2.75 6.50 -6.39
N THR A 331 -1.73 6.32 -7.22
CA THR A 331 -0.40 6.86 -6.97
C THR A 331 -0.36 8.36 -7.24
N VAL A 332 0.27 9.12 -6.35
CA VAL A 332 0.25 10.58 -6.43
C VAL A 332 1.16 11.03 -7.56
N ARG A 333 0.55 11.69 -8.55
CA ARG A 333 1.24 12.24 -9.71
C ARG A 333 0.88 13.70 -9.94
N PHE A 334 1.89 14.51 -10.21
CA PHE A 334 1.72 15.90 -10.58
C PHE A 334 2.45 16.18 -11.89
N ASN A 335 1.73 16.75 -12.87
CA ASN A 335 2.30 17.09 -14.18
C ASN A 335 2.93 15.86 -14.86
N SER A 336 2.29 14.70 -14.72
CA SER A 336 2.78 13.41 -15.20
C SER A 336 4.10 12.93 -14.58
N ARG A 337 4.50 13.51 -13.43
CA ARG A 337 5.63 13.06 -12.61
C ARG A 337 5.16 12.43 -11.32
N ASP A 338 5.80 11.35 -10.90
CA ASP A 338 5.60 10.74 -9.59
C ASP A 338 6.09 11.67 -8.47
N PHE A 339 5.41 11.69 -7.33
CA PHE A 339 5.71 12.62 -6.24
C PHE A 339 6.44 11.97 -5.04
N GLY A 340 6.06 10.74 -4.70
CA GLY A 340 6.50 10.08 -3.47
C GLY A 340 7.01 8.65 -3.64
N ARG A 341 7.15 8.16 -4.88
CA ARG A 341 7.63 6.81 -5.18
C ARG A 341 8.78 6.81 -6.16
N ILE A 342 9.69 5.86 -6.00
CA ILE A 342 10.71 5.48 -6.97
C ILE A 342 10.65 3.95 -7.09
N VAL A 343 10.69 3.45 -8.32
CA VAL A 343 10.62 2.04 -8.64
C VAL A 343 11.95 1.57 -9.22
N GLY A 344 12.49 0.50 -8.63
CA GLY A 344 13.74 -0.13 -9.03
C GLY A 344 13.49 -1.52 -9.61
N SER A 345 13.59 -1.68 -10.93
CA SER A 345 13.46 -3.00 -11.57
C SER A 345 14.77 -3.78 -11.38
N SER A 346 14.67 -4.99 -10.82
CA SER A 346 15.80 -5.89 -10.64
C SER A 346 15.40 -7.33 -10.88
N TRP A 347 16.40 -8.16 -11.15
CA TRP A 347 16.20 -9.59 -11.27
C TRP A 347 16.25 -10.31 -9.91
N GLY A 348 15.42 -11.34 -9.70
CA GLY A 348 15.44 -12.22 -8.53
C GLY A 348 14.94 -13.62 -8.86
N ALA A 349 15.60 -14.66 -8.36
CA ALA A 349 15.21 -16.04 -8.59
C ALA A 349 15.15 -16.81 -7.26
N PRO A 350 14.35 -17.89 -7.17
CA PRO A 350 14.42 -18.79 -6.02
C PRO A 350 15.84 -19.35 -5.88
N ILE A 351 16.35 -19.37 -4.65
CA ILE A 351 17.66 -19.94 -4.34
C ILE A 351 17.52 -21.46 -4.32
N THR A 352 18.27 -22.15 -5.19
CA THR A 352 18.42 -23.62 -5.20
C THR A 352 19.50 -24.11 -4.27
#